data_AF-A0A6P0TSL3-F1
#
_entry.id   AF-A0A6P0TSL3-F1
#
_cell.length_a   1.000
_cell.length_b   1.000
_cell.length_c   1.000
_cell.angle_alpha   90.00
_cell.angle_beta   90.00
_cell.angle_gamma   90.00
#
_symmetry.space_group_name_H-M   'P 1'
#
loop_
_entity.id
_entity.type
_entity.pdbx_description
1 polymer ?
#
loop_
_entity_poly.entity_id
_entity_poly.type
_entity_poly.pdbx_seq_one_letter_code
_entity_poly.pdbx_strand_id
1 'polypeptide(L)'
;EDKVSSYLLFLHHYPEGSFAKKANAKIDSMGMVFVKGGKFMMGCDTCQKDEKPAHEVKLRGFYIDKTEVTVAQFLNFVKATGFKTDAEREGSSSVLVNGDWERVQGINWRHDVEGKERPIVDYNHPVIHVSWFDAREYAKWAGKRLATEAEWEYAARGGRKSLGYTFSGGNLAGEVAWYASNTKPATHAVAQKKANELGIYDMSGNVYEWCNDWFEKQYYAKSGSDNPSGPQTGNIVALRGGGWNYDEDGLRSTNRINAYPLHWYGGIGFRCVADITPELQMGDIKTE
;
A
#
# COMPACT_ATOMS: atom_id res chain seq x y z
N GLU A 1 16.60 -30.44 20.33
CA GLU A 1 15.32 -30.32 21.08
C GLU A 1 14.83 -28.89 21.30
N ASP A 2 15.40 -27.81 20.71
CA ASP A 2 14.95 -26.43 21.00
C ASP A 2 14.52 -25.58 19.78
N LYS A 3 13.71 -26.14 18.86
CA LYS A 3 13.02 -25.33 17.82
C LYS A 3 11.50 -25.54 17.74
N VAL A 4 10.96 -26.48 18.52
CA VAL A 4 9.52 -26.77 18.58
C VAL A 4 8.83 -25.95 19.70
N SER A 5 9.59 -25.48 20.69
CA SER A 5 9.06 -24.81 21.88
C SER A 5 8.55 -23.38 21.61
N SER A 6 9.13 -22.63 20.67
CA SER A 6 8.64 -21.29 20.30
C SER A 6 7.42 -21.32 19.36
N TYR A 7 7.23 -22.42 18.62
CA TYR A 7 6.09 -22.62 17.70
C TYR A 7 4.80 -22.95 18.47
N LEU A 8 4.90 -23.66 19.59
CA LEU A 8 3.76 -24.02 20.45
C LEU A 8 3.28 -22.86 21.35
N LEU A 9 4.15 -21.92 21.71
CA LEU A 9 3.72 -20.72 22.45
C LEU A 9 2.86 -19.77 21.62
N PHE A 10 2.98 -19.79 20.28
CA PHE A 10 2.18 -18.96 19.38
C PHE A 10 0.77 -19.56 19.13
N LEU A 11 0.66 -20.89 19.13
CA LEU A 11 -0.60 -21.61 18.90
C LEU A 11 -1.54 -21.60 20.12
N HIS A 12 -1.02 -21.34 21.33
CA HIS A 12 -1.85 -21.33 22.55
C HIS A 12 -2.76 -20.10 22.73
N HIS A 13 -2.68 -19.10 21.84
CA HIS A 13 -3.59 -17.94 21.84
C HIS A 13 -4.68 -17.96 20.77
N TYR A 14 -4.68 -18.94 19.85
CA TYR A 14 -5.68 -19.02 18.78
C TYR A 14 -5.97 -20.50 18.45
N PRO A 15 -7.08 -21.06 18.96
CA PRO A 15 -7.40 -22.47 18.71
C PRO A 15 -7.71 -22.70 17.23
N GLU A 16 -7.03 -23.70 16.66
CA GLU A 16 -7.32 -24.28 15.36
C GLU A 16 -8.73 -24.84 15.34
N GLY A 17 -9.56 -24.40 14.39
CA GLY A 17 -10.86 -25.03 14.11
C GLY A 17 -12.05 -24.09 14.03
N SER A 18 -12.06 -23.13 13.10
CA SER A 18 -13.33 -22.57 12.59
C SER A 18 -13.27 -22.01 11.16
N PHE A 19 -12.24 -22.34 10.38
CA PHE A 19 -12.05 -21.81 9.02
C PHE A 19 -12.78 -22.65 7.97
N ALA A 20 -14.12 -22.63 8.02
CA ALA A 20 -14.99 -22.95 6.89
C ALA A 20 -16.46 -22.77 7.30
N LYS A 21 -16.92 -21.51 7.46
CA LYS A 21 -18.35 -21.06 7.35
C LYS A 21 -18.66 -19.66 7.90
N LYS A 22 -17.68 -18.76 8.10
CA LYS A 22 -17.96 -17.34 8.36
C LYS A 22 -17.01 -16.42 7.60
N ALA A 23 -17.22 -16.29 6.30
CA ALA A 23 -16.74 -15.11 5.54
C ALA A 23 -17.65 -13.89 5.81
N ASN A 24 -17.92 -13.62 7.08
CA ASN A 24 -18.70 -12.49 7.61
C ASN A 24 -18.18 -12.09 9.01
N ALA A 25 -16.91 -12.39 9.30
CA ALA A 25 -16.26 -11.85 10.49
C ALA A 25 -15.96 -10.36 10.23
N LYS A 26 -16.59 -9.51 11.03
CA LYS A 26 -16.34 -8.06 11.20
C LYS A 26 -15.00 -7.63 10.60
N ILE A 27 -15.02 -6.70 9.65
CA ILE A 27 -13.84 -5.87 9.36
C ILE A 27 -13.48 -5.23 10.70
N ASP A 28 -12.48 -5.80 11.35
CA ASP A 28 -12.02 -5.31 12.62
C ASP A 28 -11.31 -3.99 12.36
N SER A 29 -11.85 -2.95 12.98
CA SER A 29 -11.25 -1.61 13.16
C SER A 29 -9.81 -1.62 13.69
N MET A 30 -9.21 -2.78 14.02
CA MET A 30 -7.84 -2.87 14.52
C MET A 30 -6.74 -2.48 13.51
N GLY A 31 -6.99 -2.45 12.20
CA GLY A 31 -5.95 -2.18 11.19
C GLY A 31 -6.18 -1.01 10.23
N MET A 32 -7.40 -0.45 10.20
CA MET A 32 -7.79 0.61 9.27
C MET A 32 -8.12 1.90 10.01
N VAL A 33 -8.10 3.02 9.30
CA VAL A 33 -8.63 4.31 9.79
C VAL A 33 -9.77 4.75 8.90
N PHE A 34 -10.80 5.33 9.52
CA PHE A 34 -11.86 5.98 8.78
C PHE A 34 -11.38 7.34 8.24
N VAL A 35 -11.42 7.49 6.93
CA VAL A 35 -11.15 8.74 6.23
C VAL A 35 -12.49 9.41 5.93
N LYS A 36 -12.79 10.47 6.67
CA LYS A 36 -14.00 11.27 6.42
C LYS A 36 -13.88 11.93 5.04
N GLY A 37 -14.75 11.54 4.11
CA GLY A 37 -14.77 12.09 2.74
C GLY A 37 -14.98 13.59 2.71
N GLY A 38 -14.58 14.26 1.64
CA GLY A 38 -14.62 15.70 1.51
C GLY A 38 -14.16 16.15 0.13
N LYS A 39 -13.98 17.46 -0.02
CA LYS A 39 -13.37 18.05 -1.22
C LYS A 39 -11.89 18.35 -0.95
N PHE A 40 -11.05 18.20 -1.95
CA PHE A 40 -9.65 18.63 -1.91
C PHE A 40 -9.14 18.97 -3.31
N MET A 41 -8.04 19.73 -3.36
CA MET A 41 -7.30 19.97 -4.59
C MET A 41 -6.32 18.82 -4.81
N MET A 42 -6.62 17.97 -5.80
CA MET A 42 -5.76 16.87 -6.22
C MET A 42 -4.75 17.38 -7.25
N GLY A 43 -3.51 16.90 -7.17
CA GLY A 43 -2.42 17.34 -8.04
C GLY A 43 -1.77 18.66 -7.61
N CYS A 44 -1.00 19.26 -8.52
CA CYS A 44 -0.16 20.43 -8.24
C CYS A 44 0.23 21.19 -9.51
N ASP A 45 -0.10 22.49 -9.58
CA ASP A 45 0.16 23.34 -10.76
C ASP A 45 1.64 23.67 -11.00
N THR A 46 2.48 23.58 -9.97
CA THR A 46 3.91 23.91 -10.02
C THR A 46 4.82 22.68 -10.07
N CYS A 47 4.25 21.47 -10.07
CA CYS A 47 4.99 20.21 -10.01
C CYS A 47 5.27 19.60 -11.40
N GLN A 48 5.43 18.27 -11.51
CA GLN A 48 5.68 17.59 -12.78
C GLN A 48 4.44 17.62 -13.70
N LYS A 49 4.64 17.31 -14.98
CA LYS A 49 3.60 17.48 -16.01
C LYS A 49 2.38 16.59 -15.81
N ASP A 50 2.56 15.37 -15.33
CA ASP A 50 1.50 14.41 -15.06
C ASP A 50 0.77 14.68 -13.74
N GLU A 51 1.35 15.48 -12.85
CA GLU A 51 0.70 15.97 -11.62
C GLU A 51 -0.24 17.17 -11.85
N LYS A 52 -0.31 17.67 -13.09
CA LYS A 52 -1.09 18.85 -13.50
C LYS A 52 -2.35 18.50 -14.29
N PRO A 53 -3.36 19.37 -14.26
CA PRO A 53 -3.50 20.53 -13.37
C PRO A 53 -3.91 20.12 -11.96
N ALA A 54 -3.72 21.02 -11.00
CA ALA A 54 -4.43 20.92 -9.74
C ALA A 54 -5.94 21.07 -10.03
N HIS A 55 -6.77 20.18 -9.49
CA HIS A 55 -8.20 20.17 -9.76
C HIS A 55 -9.00 19.73 -8.52
N GLU A 56 -10.23 20.23 -8.38
CA GLU A 56 -11.09 19.87 -7.25
C GLU A 56 -11.65 18.45 -7.43
N VAL A 57 -11.44 17.61 -6.42
CA VAL A 57 -12.03 16.27 -6.31
C VAL A 57 -12.83 16.17 -5.02
N LYS A 58 -13.99 15.53 -5.10
CA LYS A 58 -14.88 15.18 -3.99
C LYS A 58 -14.86 13.67 -3.81
N LEU A 59 -14.60 13.22 -2.58
CA LEU A 59 -14.62 11.80 -2.21
C LEU A 59 -15.71 11.52 -1.17
N ARG A 60 -16.28 10.32 -1.25
CA ARG A 60 -17.05 9.71 -0.16
C ARG A 60 -16.10 9.31 0.96
N GLY A 61 -16.65 9.03 2.15
CA GLY A 61 -15.85 8.44 3.22
C GLY A 61 -15.53 6.98 2.91
N PHE A 62 -14.36 6.53 3.37
CA PHE A 62 -13.86 5.17 3.17
C PHE A 62 -12.93 4.81 4.35
N TYR A 63 -12.61 3.53 4.49
CA TYR A 63 -11.54 3.08 5.39
C TYR A 63 -10.27 2.83 4.59
N ILE A 64 -9.10 3.12 5.16
CA ILE A 64 -7.79 2.78 4.58
C ILE A 64 -6.91 2.08 5.61
N ASP A 65 -6.10 1.12 5.18
CA ASP A 65 -5.10 0.48 6.02
C ASP A 65 -4.10 1.52 6.57
N LYS A 66 -3.79 1.40 7.87
CA LYS A 66 -2.81 2.27 8.55
C LYS A 66 -1.40 2.17 7.98
N THR A 67 -1.06 1.05 7.39
CA THR A 67 0.27 0.71 6.86
C THR A 67 0.14 0.04 5.50
N GLU A 68 1.25 -0.17 4.80
CA GLU A 68 1.28 -1.15 3.72
C GLU A 68 0.93 -2.56 4.25
N VAL A 69 0.50 -3.43 3.33
CA VAL A 69 0.30 -4.85 3.62
C VAL A 69 1.66 -5.48 3.91
N THR A 70 1.76 -6.11 5.08
CA THR A 70 2.99 -6.75 5.54
C THR A 70 3.17 -8.16 4.98
N VAL A 71 4.41 -8.65 4.97
CA VAL A 71 4.74 -10.05 4.62
C VAL A 71 3.95 -11.04 5.49
N ALA A 72 3.76 -10.76 6.79
CA ALA A 72 2.95 -11.59 7.69
C ALA A 72 1.48 -11.68 7.25
N GLN A 73 0.89 -10.55 6.89
CA GLN A 73 -0.49 -10.50 6.42
C GLN A 73 -0.64 -11.24 5.07
N PHE A 74 0.29 -11.03 4.14
CA PHE A 74 0.29 -11.72 2.86
C PHE A 74 0.51 -13.24 3.00
N LEU A 75 1.35 -13.66 3.94
CA LEU A 75 1.52 -15.09 4.27
C LEU A 75 0.20 -15.72 4.72
N ASN A 76 -0.61 -15.03 5.52
CA ASN A 76 -1.93 -15.53 5.93
C ASN A 76 -2.86 -15.75 4.74
N PHE A 77 -2.87 -14.81 3.79
CA PHE A 77 -3.60 -14.94 2.54
C PHE A 77 -3.14 -16.18 1.76
N VAL A 78 -1.84 -16.33 1.53
CA VAL A 78 -1.28 -17.46 0.79
C VAL A 78 -1.58 -18.79 1.48
N LYS A 79 -1.43 -18.87 2.81
CA LYS A 79 -1.76 -20.08 3.59
C LYS A 79 -3.24 -20.43 3.51
N ALA A 80 -4.13 -19.44 3.57
CA ALA A 80 -5.57 -19.66 3.57
C ALA A 80 -6.12 -20.09 2.20
N THR A 81 -5.45 -19.70 1.11
CA THR A 81 -5.99 -19.84 -0.25
C THR A 81 -5.17 -20.76 -1.15
N GLY A 82 -3.92 -21.06 -0.78
CA GLY A 82 -2.97 -21.71 -1.68
C GLY A 82 -2.55 -20.84 -2.86
N PHE A 83 -2.76 -19.52 -2.78
CA PHE A 83 -2.47 -18.57 -3.87
C PHE A 83 -0.99 -18.62 -4.28
N LYS A 84 -0.75 -18.56 -5.59
CA LYS A 84 0.58 -18.40 -6.19
C LYS A 84 0.67 -17.07 -6.91
N THR A 85 1.64 -16.25 -6.53
CA THR A 85 1.83 -14.92 -7.13
C THR A 85 2.22 -15.02 -8.60
N ASP A 86 2.10 -13.91 -9.34
CA ASP A 86 2.59 -13.85 -10.71
C ASP A 86 4.11 -14.13 -10.78
N ALA A 87 4.89 -13.64 -9.81
CA ALA A 87 6.31 -13.94 -9.68
C ALA A 87 6.60 -15.44 -9.54
N GLU A 88 5.81 -16.15 -8.74
CA GLU A 88 5.95 -17.60 -8.56
C GLU A 88 5.51 -18.38 -9.81
N ARG A 89 4.50 -17.90 -10.53
CA ARG A 89 4.01 -18.54 -11.78
C ARG A 89 4.99 -18.35 -12.93
N GLU A 90 5.58 -17.18 -13.04
CA GLU A 90 6.60 -16.85 -14.03
C GLU A 90 7.99 -17.39 -13.65
N GLY A 91 8.20 -17.71 -12.37
CA GLY A 91 9.43 -18.30 -11.85
C GLY A 91 10.58 -17.32 -11.62
N SER A 92 10.35 -16.01 -11.72
CA SER A 92 11.39 -14.99 -11.53
C SER A 92 10.83 -13.63 -11.12
N SER A 93 11.67 -12.78 -10.53
CA SER A 93 11.38 -11.37 -10.24
C SER A 93 12.66 -10.54 -10.30
N SER A 94 12.54 -9.21 -10.32
CA SER A 94 13.68 -8.30 -10.31
C SER A 94 14.11 -7.90 -8.90
N VAL A 95 15.40 -8.04 -8.64
CA VAL A 95 16.10 -7.69 -7.39
C VAL A 95 17.22 -6.71 -7.69
N LEU A 96 17.74 -6.05 -6.66
CA LEU A 96 18.87 -5.16 -6.77
C LEU A 96 20.18 -5.94 -6.66
N VAL A 97 21.01 -5.91 -7.71
CA VAL A 97 22.34 -6.51 -7.76
C VAL A 97 23.32 -5.39 -8.07
N ASN A 98 24.24 -5.10 -7.14
CA ASN A 98 25.24 -4.02 -7.28
C ASN A 98 24.66 -2.64 -7.64
N GLY A 99 23.39 -2.38 -7.30
CA GLY A 99 22.71 -1.11 -7.60
C GLY A 99 21.84 -1.12 -8.86
N ASP A 100 21.86 -2.21 -9.64
CA ASP A 100 21.06 -2.37 -10.85
C ASP A 100 19.94 -3.40 -10.65
N TRP A 101 18.80 -3.19 -11.32
CA TRP A 101 17.70 -4.14 -11.29
C TRP A 101 17.98 -5.31 -12.23
N GLU A 102 18.15 -6.50 -11.68
CA GLU A 102 18.38 -7.73 -12.42
C GLU A 102 17.24 -8.73 -12.19
N ARG A 103 16.81 -9.40 -13.26
CA ARG A 103 15.78 -10.46 -13.17
C ARG A 103 16.44 -11.77 -12.75
N VAL A 104 16.05 -12.30 -11.59
CA VAL A 104 16.64 -13.49 -10.98
C VAL A 104 15.56 -14.56 -10.80
N GLN A 105 15.94 -15.82 -11.06
CA GLN A 105 15.06 -16.99 -10.95
C GLN A 105 14.74 -17.30 -9.49
N GLY A 106 13.54 -17.82 -9.22
CA GLY A 106 13.08 -18.23 -7.89
C GLY A 106 12.65 -17.09 -6.96
N ILE A 107 12.93 -15.83 -7.32
CA ILE A 107 12.56 -14.67 -6.50
C ILE A 107 11.04 -14.47 -6.50
N ASN A 108 10.50 -14.25 -5.30
CA ASN A 108 9.08 -13.98 -5.03
C ASN A 108 8.94 -13.19 -3.72
N TRP A 109 7.70 -12.98 -3.26
CA TRP A 109 7.35 -12.18 -2.07
C TRP A 109 8.02 -12.59 -0.75
N ARG A 110 8.62 -13.78 -0.67
CA ARG A 110 9.42 -14.23 0.48
C ARG A 110 10.84 -13.65 0.50
N HIS A 111 11.26 -12.96 -0.56
CA HIS A 111 12.60 -12.41 -0.66
C HIS A 111 12.61 -10.90 -0.40
N ASP A 112 13.76 -10.40 0.04
CA ASP A 112 14.04 -8.98 0.17
C ASP A 112 14.46 -8.35 -1.17
N VAL A 113 14.76 -7.06 -1.13
CA VAL A 113 15.10 -6.27 -2.33
C VAL A 113 16.38 -6.73 -3.01
N GLU A 114 17.26 -7.44 -2.31
CA GLU A 114 18.52 -8.00 -2.83
C GLU A 114 18.36 -9.49 -3.19
N GLY A 115 17.17 -10.07 -3.05
CA GLY A 115 16.88 -11.46 -3.38
C GLY A 115 17.23 -12.46 -2.28
N LYS A 116 17.47 -12.03 -1.04
CA LYS A 116 17.67 -12.94 0.10
C LYS A 116 16.33 -13.34 0.69
N GLU A 117 16.18 -14.59 1.08
CA GLU A 117 14.97 -15.04 1.78
C GLU A 117 14.80 -14.29 3.11
N ARG A 118 13.61 -13.74 3.34
CA ARG A 118 13.30 -12.94 4.52
C ARG A 118 13.21 -13.83 5.77
N PRO A 119 13.97 -13.54 6.84
CA PRO A 119 13.76 -14.17 8.12
C PRO A 119 12.43 -13.72 8.74
N ILE A 120 11.88 -14.51 9.66
CA ILE A 120 10.58 -14.24 10.33
C ILE A 120 10.55 -12.86 11.01
N VAL A 121 11.70 -12.38 11.50
CA VAL A 121 11.81 -11.05 12.12
C VAL A 121 11.45 -9.90 11.16
N ASP A 122 11.58 -10.11 9.85
CA ASP A 122 11.28 -9.11 8.83
C ASP A 122 9.83 -9.21 8.31
N TYR A 123 8.97 -10.02 8.93
CA TYR A 123 7.61 -10.24 8.44
C TYR A 123 6.68 -9.03 8.66
N ASN A 124 7.13 -8.01 9.39
CA ASN A 124 6.46 -6.72 9.53
C ASN A 124 6.91 -5.68 8.46
N HIS A 125 7.78 -6.06 7.53
CA HIS A 125 8.08 -5.23 6.35
C HIS A 125 6.93 -5.30 5.33
N PRO A 126 6.79 -4.29 4.45
CA PRO A 126 5.85 -4.34 3.36
C PRO A 126 6.14 -5.55 2.45
N VAL A 127 5.09 -6.23 2.01
CA VAL A 127 5.22 -7.24 0.98
C VAL A 127 5.58 -6.59 -0.35
N ILE A 128 6.59 -7.15 -1.02
CA ILE A 128 7.11 -6.73 -2.33
C ILE A 128 7.14 -7.93 -3.28
N HIS A 129 7.58 -7.75 -4.53
CA HIS A 129 7.51 -8.79 -5.57
C HIS A 129 6.07 -9.29 -5.82
N VAL A 130 5.09 -8.41 -5.63
CA VAL A 130 3.67 -8.66 -5.88
C VAL A 130 3.22 -7.78 -7.04
N SER A 131 2.52 -8.37 -8.00
CA SER A 131 1.95 -7.64 -9.12
C SER A 131 0.70 -6.85 -8.69
N TRP A 132 0.19 -6.02 -9.59
CA TRP A 132 -1.10 -5.37 -9.37
C TRP A 132 -2.24 -6.39 -9.23
N PHE A 133 -2.17 -7.51 -9.95
CA PHE A 133 -3.17 -8.58 -9.88
C PHE A 133 -3.09 -9.33 -8.54
N ASP A 134 -1.88 -9.62 -8.06
CA ASP A 134 -1.66 -10.25 -6.75
C ASP A 134 -2.22 -9.37 -5.63
N ALA A 135 -1.96 -8.06 -5.68
CA ALA A 135 -2.47 -7.09 -4.72
C ALA A 135 -4.01 -7.03 -4.71
N ARG A 136 -4.65 -7.12 -5.88
CA ARG A 136 -6.12 -7.16 -6.00
C ARG A 136 -6.73 -8.44 -5.46
N GLU A 137 -6.12 -9.60 -5.70
CA GLU A 137 -6.61 -10.87 -5.16
C GLU A 137 -6.46 -10.92 -3.63
N TYR A 138 -5.35 -10.41 -3.08
CA TYR A 138 -5.22 -10.22 -1.63
C TYR A 138 -6.33 -9.30 -1.10
N ALA A 139 -6.52 -8.12 -1.70
CA ALA A 139 -7.49 -7.14 -1.23
C ALA A 139 -8.90 -7.74 -1.22
N LYS A 140 -9.27 -8.43 -2.30
CA LYS A 140 -10.55 -9.14 -2.42
C LYS A 140 -10.73 -10.21 -1.34
N TRP A 141 -9.70 -11.04 -1.10
CA TRP A 141 -9.73 -12.05 -0.03
C TRP A 141 -9.93 -11.42 1.35
N ALA A 142 -9.29 -10.26 1.59
CA ALA A 142 -9.42 -9.52 2.84
C ALA A 142 -10.77 -8.78 3.00
N GLY A 143 -11.68 -8.86 2.02
CA GLY A 143 -12.94 -8.11 2.02
C GLY A 143 -12.75 -6.61 1.76
N LYS A 144 -11.68 -6.26 1.04
CA LYS A 144 -11.22 -4.90 0.74
C LYS A 144 -11.06 -4.71 -0.78
N ARG A 145 -10.49 -3.57 -1.17
CA ARG A 145 -10.05 -3.25 -2.54
C ARG A 145 -8.77 -2.40 -2.51
N LEU A 146 -8.16 -2.15 -3.66
CA LEU A 146 -7.11 -1.13 -3.78
C LEU A 146 -7.73 0.27 -3.76
N ALA A 147 -6.96 1.24 -3.25
CA ALA A 147 -7.35 2.65 -3.26
C ALA A 147 -7.44 3.17 -4.70
N THR A 148 -8.38 4.07 -4.98
CA THR A 148 -8.20 4.91 -6.17
C THR A 148 -7.02 5.86 -5.96
N GLU A 149 -6.42 6.38 -7.04
CA GLU A 149 -5.34 7.36 -6.96
C GLU A 149 -5.79 8.60 -6.17
N ALA A 150 -7.05 9.00 -6.33
CA ALA A 150 -7.64 10.12 -5.60
C ALA A 150 -7.84 9.82 -4.11
N GLU A 151 -8.32 8.63 -3.76
CA GLU A 151 -8.43 8.20 -2.36
C GLU A 151 -7.06 8.16 -1.68
N TRP A 152 -6.06 7.62 -2.38
CA TRP A 152 -4.70 7.54 -1.88
C TRP A 152 -4.13 8.94 -1.61
N GLU A 153 -4.21 9.88 -2.58
CA GLU A 153 -3.67 11.23 -2.40
C GLU A 153 -4.42 11.99 -1.29
N TYR A 154 -5.75 11.86 -1.23
CA TYR A 154 -6.55 12.49 -0.19
C TYR A 154 -6.15 12.01 1.21
N ALA A 155 -5.98 10.70 1.38
CA ALA A 155 -5.53 10.10 2.63
C ALA A 155 -4.09 10.51 2.96
N ALA A 156 -3.17 10.50 1.99
CA ALA A 156 -1.77 10.90 2.15
C ALA A 156 -1.64 12.36 2.61
N ARG A 157 -2.50 13.25 2.13
CA ARG A 157 -2.51 14.66 2.53
C ARG A 157 -3.11 14.91 3.91
N GLY A 158 -3.65 13.89 4.59
CA GLY A 158 -4.32 14.03 5.89
C GLY A 158 -5.83 14.29 5.80
N GLY A 159 -6.43 14.15 4.62
CA GLY A 159 -7.87 14.30 4.40
C GLY A 159 -8.42 15.64 4.91
N ARG A 160 -9.53 15.62 5.67
CA ARG A 160 -10.08 16.84 6.31
C ARG A 160 -9.21 17.43 7.42
N LYS A 161 -8.19 16.72 7.87
CA LYS A 161 -7.22 17.19 8.88
C LYS A 161 -5.92 17.68 8.26
N SER A 162 -5.87 17.80 6.93
CA SER A 162 -4.67 18.22 6.21
C SER A 162 -4.10 19.53 6.76
N LEU A 163 -2.81 19.54 7.05
CA LEU A 163 -2.06 20.74 7.41
C LEU A 163 -1.28 21.32 6.23
N GLY A 164 -1.51 20.83 5.00
CA GLY A 164 -0.90 21.35 3.78
C GLY A 164 0.59 20.98 3.63
N TYR A 165 1.02 19.88 4.23
CA TYR A 165 2.40 19.41 4.12
C TYR A 165 2.75 18.89 2.73
N THR A 166 4.04 18.94 2.40
CA THR A 166 4.61 18.41 1.15
C THR A 166 4.62 16.87 1.12
N PHE A 167 4.96 16.25 2.26
CA PHE A 167 4.98 14.81 2.46
C PHE A 167 3.85 14.42 3.42
N SER A 168 3.52 13.13 3.45
CA SER A 168 2.47 12.66 4.38
C SER A 168 2.92 12.81 5.83
N GLY A 169 2.31 13.74 6.56
CA GLY A 169 2.57 13.98 8.00
C GLY A 169 3.67 14.99 8.35
N GLY A 170 4.32 15.62 7.37
CA GLY A 170 5.32 16.66 7.62
C GLY A 170 6.04 17.21 6.40
N ASN A 171 6.91 18.20 6.62
CA ASN A 171 7.74 18.83 5.59
C ASN A 171 9.21 18.37 5.60
N LEU A 172 9.59 17.54 6.57
CA LEU A 172 10.94 16.98 6.68
C LEU A 172 10.89 15.50 6.32
N ALA A 173 11.38 15.15 5.13
CA ALA A 173 11.32 13.78 4.60
C ALA A 173 11.89 12.74 5.59
N GLY A 174 13.01 13.05 6.25
CA GLY A 174 13.63 12.15 7.22
C GLY A 174 12.78 11.74 8.43
N GLU A 175 11.78 12.55 8.81
CA GLU A 175 10.86 12.27 9.93
C GLU A 175 9.70 11.35 9.53
N VAL A 176 9.29 11.40 8.26
CA VAL A 176 8.07 10.75 7.77
C VAL A 176 8.31 9.60 6.80
N ALA A 177 9.52 9.47 6.25
CA ALA A 177 9.81 8.54 5.16
C ALA A 177 11.10 7.75 5.35
N TRP A 178 11.10 6.53 4.82
CA TRP A 178 12.32 5.80 4.45
C TRP A 178 12.58 6.01 2.95
N TYR A 179 13.74 6.55 2.60
CA TYR A 179 14.07 6.98 1.24
C TYR A 179 15.59 6.95 1.00
N ALA A 180 16.03 7.20 -0.23
CA ALA A 180 17.41 6.93 -0.66
C ALA A 180 18.48 7.62 0.20
N SER A 181 18.18 8.77 0.82
CA SER A 181 19.14 9.52 1.62
C SER A 181 19.28 9.03 3.07
N ASN A 182 18.34 8.22 3.58
CA ASN A 182 18.34 7.80 4.99
C ASN A 182 18.32 6.29 5.21
N THR A 183 18.39 5.49 4.15
CA THR A 183 18.53 4.04 4.24
C THR A 183 19.46 3.49 3.16
N LYS A 184 20.07 2.34 3.45
CA LYS A 184 20.61 1.46 2.41
C LYS A 184 19.47 0.86 1.58
N PRO A 185 19.76 0.22 0.43
CA PRO A 185 18.76 -0.50 -0.33
C PRO A 185 18.01 -1.57 0.48
N ALA A 186 16.87 -1.20 1.05
CA ALA A 186 16.06 -2.04 1.91
C ALA A 186 14.68 -1.41 2.15
N THR A 187 13.65 -2.25 2.14
CA THR A 187 12.39 -1.95 2.84
C THR A 187 12.62 -1.89 4.35
N HIS A 188 11.80 -1.14 5.08
CA HIS A 188 11.77 -1.14 6.54
C HIS A 188 10.45 -1.69 7.06
N ALA A 189 10.44 -2.12 8.32
CA ALA A 189 9.21 -2.47 9.00
C ALA A 189 8.24 -1.28 8.97
N VAL A 190 6.97 -1.57 8.74
CA VAL A 190 5.93 -0.54 8.66
C VAL A 190 5.77 0.19 10.00
N ALA A 191 5.28 1.42 9.94
CA ALA A 191 5.00 2.31 11.07
C ALA A 191 6.22 2.65 11.95
N GLN A 192 7.41 2.73 11.36
CA GLN A 192 8.63 3.17 12.06
C GLN A 192 8.87 4.69 11.98
N LYS A 193 8.22 5.37 11.03
CA LYS A 193 8.27 6.83 10.86
C LYS A 193 7.00 7.49 11.40
N LYS A 194 6.96 8.81 11.42
CA LYS A 194 5.81 9.57 11.93
C LYS A 194 4.61 9.38 11.00
N ALA A 195 3.45 9.08 11.58
CA ALA A 195 2.18 9.05 10.85
C ALA A 195 1.70 10.45 10.43
N ASN A 196 0.81 10.48 9.45
CA ASN A 196 0.08 11.69 9.07
C ASN A 196 -1.06 12.03 10.06
N GLU A 197 -1.80 13.10 9.77
CA GLU A 197 -2.84 13.67 10.62
C GLU A 197 -4.04 12.73 10.84
N LEU A 198 -4.14 11.67 10.04
CA LEU A 198 -5.15 10.61 10.16
C LEU A 198 -4.64 9.37 10.90
N GLY A 199 -3.35 9.33 11.27
CA GLY A 199 -2.73 8.15 11.87
C GLY A 199 -2.34 7.08 10.84
N ILE A 200 -2.09 7.47 9.59
CA ILE A 200 -1.62 6.59 8.52
C ILE A 200 -0.12 6.77 8.35
N TYR A 201 0.61 5.65 8.29
CA TYR A 201 2.05 5.59 8.21
C TYR A 201 2.52 5.31 6.79
N ASP A 202 3.77 5.70 6.50
CA ASP A 202 4.54 5.30 5.32
C ASP A 202 3.87 5.63 3.98
N MET A 203 2.99 6.65 3.95
CA MET A 203 2.43 7.15 2.69
C MET A 203 3.43 8.03 1.91
N SER A 204 4.60 8.30 2.48
CA SER A 204 5.75 8.86 1.79
C SER A 204 6.95 7.94 2.05
N GLY A 205 7.49 7.32 1.02
CA GLY A 205 8.65 6.42 1.10
C GLY A 205 8.31 4.97 1.43
N ASN A 206 9.32 4.25 1.91
CA ASN A 206 9.34 2.79 2.08
C ASN A 206 9.14 2.04 0.75
N VAL A 207 7.92 1.86 0.25
CA VAL A 207 7.66 1.26 -1.06
C VAL A 207 6.63 2.07 -1.83
N TYR A 208 6.73 2.06 -3.16
CA TYR A 208 5.63 2.54 -3.99
C TYR A 208 4.41 1.65 -3.78
N GLU A 209 3.22 2.22 -3.90
CA GLU A 209 1.97 1.52 -3.65
C GLU A 209 1.09 1.46 -4.89
N TRP A 210 0.64 0.24 -5.23
CA TRP A 210 -0.37 0.02 -6.26
C TRP A 210 -1.69 0.72 -5.94
N CYS A 211 -2.15 1.56 -6.88
CA CYS A 211 -3.52 2.06 -6.91
C CYS A 211 -4.40 1.23 -7.86
N ASN A 212 -5.72 1.41 -7.77
CA ASN A 212 -6.68 0.73 -8.63
C ASN A 212 -6.71 1.29 -10.07
N ASP A 213 -6.29 2.54 -10.24
CA ASP A 213 -6.47 3.31 -11.47
C ASP A 213 -5.52 2.87 -12.58
N TRP A 214 -6.05 2.80 -13.80
CA TRP A 214 -5.20 2.90 -14.98
C TRP A 214 -4.51 4.27 -14.99
N PHE A 215 -3.24 4.30 -15.38
CA PHE A 215 -2.47 5.54 -15.44
C PHE A 215 -2.61 6.20 -16.81
N GLU A 216 -2.93 7.48 -16.80
CA GLU A 216 -2.83 8.35 -17.96
C GLU A 216 -2.27 9.72 -17.56
N LYS A 217 -1.22 10.16 -18.27
CA LYS A 217 -0.49 11.40 -17.98
C LYS A 217 -1.39 12.64 -17.98
N GLN A 218 -2.38 12.69 -18.88
CA GLN A 218 -3.27 13.84 -19.05
C GLN A 218 -4.62 13.66 -18.33
N TYR A 219 -4.77 12.63 -17.49
CA TYR A 219 -6.05 12.32 -16.87
C TYR A 219 -6.60 13.48 -16.02
N TYR A 220 -5.75 14.20 -15.29
CA TYR A 220 -6.19 15.27 -14.39
C TYR A 220 -6.93 16.39 -15.13
N ALA A 221 -6.54 16.70 -16.38
CA ALA A 221 -7.20 17.73 -17.19
C ALA A 221 -8.62 17.36 -17.62
N LYS A 222 -8.98 16.07 -17.55
CA LYS A 222 -10.29 15.52 -17.95
C LYS A 222 -10.97 14.72 -16.82
N SER A 223 -10.43 14.80 -15.61
CA SER A 223 -10.88 14.02 -14.46
C SER A 223 -12.29 14.44 -14.07
N GLY A 224 -13.11 13.47 -13.69
CA GLY A 224 -14.38 13.75 -13.03
C GLY A 224 -14.15 14.28 -11.62
N SER A 225 -15.06 15.14 -11.13
CA SER A 225 -14.91 15.74 -9.79
C SER A 225 -15.51 14.91 -8.66
N ASP A 226 -16.31 13.87 -8.93
CA ASP A 226 -16.98 13.07 -7.90
C ASP A 226 -16.49 11.62 -7.92
N ASN A 227 -15.69 11.24 -6.92
CA ASN A 227 -15.08 9.91 -6.76
C ASN A 227 -14.40 9.36 -8.03
N PRO A 228 -13.43 10.09 -8.63
CA PRO A 228 -12.74 9.62 -9.83
C PRO A 228 -11.99 8.32 -9.56
N SER A 229 -11.96 7.46 -10.58
CA SER A 229 -11.35 6.13 -10.55
C SER A 229 -10.44 5.88 -11.76
N GLY A 230 -9.89 6.96 -12.32
CA GLY A 230 -9.00 6.89 -13.47
C GLY A 230 -9.73 6.71 -14.81
N PRO A 231 -8.97 6.55 -15.91
CA PRO A 231 -9.50 6.12 -17.20
C PRO A 231 -10.14 4.72 -17.10
N GLN A 232 -11.14 4.47 -17.94
CA GLN A 232 -11.83 3.17 -17.97
C GLN A 232 -10.94 2.02 -18.47
N THR A 233 -9.94 2.34 -19.29
CA THR A 233 -9.02 1.36 -19.91
C THR A 233 -7.60 1.89 -19.90
N GLY A 234 -6.62 1.00 -19.81
CA GLY A 234 -5.21 1.34 -19.90
C GLY A 234 -4.32 0.10 -19.92
N ASN A 235 -3.00 0.33 -20.08
CA ASN A 235 -1.98 -0.73 -20.12
C ASN A 235 -0.96 -0.64 -18.98
N ILE A 236 -1.01 0.45 -18.22
CA ILE A 236 -0.12 0.77 -17.10
C ILE A 236 -0.97 1.29 -15.94
N VAL A 237 -0.59 0.96 -14.72
CA VAL A 237 -1.33 1.25 -13.50
C VAL A 237 -0.62 2.33 -12.69
N ALA A 238 -1.39 3.17 -12.01
CA ALA A 238 -0.86 4.23 -11.16
C ALA A 238 -0.15 3.68 -9.91
N LEU A 239 0.97 4.32 -9.57
CA LEU A 239 1.75 4.07 -8.37
C LEU A 239 1.96 5.39 -7.62
N ARG A 240 1.91 5.33 -6.29
CA ARG A 240 2.02 6.49 -5.40
C ARG A 240 2.98 6.23 -4.23
N GLY A 241 3.52 7.30 -3.64
CA GLY A 241 4.23 7.24 -2.35
C GLY A 241 5.74 7.42 -2.40
N GLY A 242 6.42 7.06 -3.49
CA GLY A 242 7.87 6.98 -3.47
C GLY A 242 8.35 5.70 -2.78
N GLY A 243 9.64 5.57 -2.52
CA GLY A 243 10.17 4.39 -1.85
C GLY A 243 11.60 4.59 -1.34
N TRP A 244 12.14 3.56 -0.70
CA TRP A 244 13.51 3.52 -0.17
C TRP A 244 14.59 3.84 -1.23
N ASN A 245 14.29 3.67 -2.51
CA ASN A 245 15.18 3.93 -3.65
C ASN A 245 14.95 5.27 -4.36
N TYR A 246 14.14 6.18 -3.80
CA TYR A 246 13.84 7.47 -4.42
C TYR A 246 14.32 8.64 -3.56
N ASP A 247 14.55 9.78 -4.21
CA ASP A 247 14.82 11.06 -3.56
C ASP A 247 13.52 11.72 -3.06
N GLU A 248 13.66 12.89 -2.44
CA GLU A 248 12.53 13.62 -1.86
C GLU A 248 11.47 14.04 -2.89
N ASP A 249 11.85 14.26 -4.15
CA ASP A 249 10.89 14.61 -5.20
C ASP A 249 9.90 13.48 -5.48
N GLY A 250 10.34 12.23 -5.28
CA GLY A 250 9.50 11.03 -5.35
C GLY A 250 8.54 10.85 -4.17
N LEU A 251 8.80 11.48 -3.02
CA LEU A 251 8.04 11.28 -1.77
C LEU A 251 6.83 12.20 -1.62
N ARG A 252 6.74 13.25 -2.45
CA ARG A 252 5.67 14.25 -2.40
C ARG A 252 4.31 13.56 -2.52
N SER A 253 3.33 13.97 -1.72
CA SER A 253 2.00 13.35 -1.77
C SER A 253 1.32 13.50 -3.13
N THR A 254 1.76 14.43 -3.98
CA THR A 254 1.29 14.64 -5.36
C THR A 254 2.00 13.79 -6.41
N ASN A 255 3.19 13.26 -6.08
CA ASN A 255 3.99 12.50 -7.03
C ASN A 255 3.22 11.26 -7.48
N ARG A 256 3.24 11.00 -8.78
CA ARG A 256 2.65 9.84 -9.40
C ARG A 256 3.60 9.26 -10.43
N ILE A 257 3.75 7.95 -10.39
CA ILE A 257 4.41 7.19 -11.45
C ILE A 257 3.49 6.06 -11.90
N ASN A 258 4.01 5.18 -12.73
CA ASN A 258 3.27 4.04 -13.24
C ASN A 258 4.17 2.84 -13.46
N ALA A 259 3.54 1.68 -13.58
CA ALA A 259 4.19 0.46 -14.03
C ALA A 259 3.19 -0.42 -14.77
N TYR A 260 3.69 -1.39 -15.53
CA TYR A 260 2.83 -2.42 -16.10
C TYR A 260 2.21 -3.25 -14.97
N PRO A 261 0.96 -3.73 -15.11
CA PRO A 261 0.27 -4.47 -14.05
C PRO A 261 0.96 -5.80 -13.70
N LEU A 262 1.70 -6.37 -14.66
CA LEU A 262 2.57 -7.56 -14.50
C LEU A 262 4.03 -7.19 -14.18
N HIS A 263 4.32 -5.98 -13.73
CA HIS A 263 5.61 -5.72 -13.10
C HIS A 263 5.54 -6.09 -11.63
N TRP A 264 6.56 -6.82 -11.16
CA TRP A 264 6.74 -7.16 -9.76
C TRP A 264 8.25 -7.11 -9.47
N TYR A 265 8.70 -6.06 -8.80
CA TYR A 265 10.09 -5.90 -8.38
C TYR A 265 10.15 -5.35 -6.96
N GLY A 266 11.34 -5.37 -6.35
CA GLY A 266 11.51 -5.13 -4.92
C GLY A 266 11.18 -3.73 -4.38
N GLY A 267 10.72 -2.80 -5.24
CA GLY A 267 10.38 -1.42 -4.86
C GLY A 267 8.88 -1.13 -4.74
N ILE A 268 8.00 -2.10 -5.01
CA ILE A 268 6.55 -1.89 -5.05
C ILE A 268 5.82 -2.86 -4.11
N GLY A 269 4.97 -2.31 -3.26
CA GLY A 269 3.98 -2.99 -2.44
C GLY A 269 2.59 -2.38 -2.65
N PHE A 270 1.75 -2.43 -1.61
CA PHE A 270 0.39 -1.86 -1.66
C PHE A 270 -0.23 -1.76 -0.25
N ARG A 271 -1.30 -0.98 -0.14
CA ARG A 271 -2.24 -0.99 0.99
C ARG A 271 -3.68 -1.09 0.49
N CYS A 272 -4.60 -1.50 1.35
CA CYS A 272 -6.00 -1.65 0.96
C CYS A 272 -6.90 -0.54 1.51
N VAL A 273 -8.04 -0.35 0.86
CA VAL A 273 -9.17 0.44 1.34
C VAL A 273 -10.45 -0.40 1.37
N ALA A 274 -11.45 0.06 2.11
CA ALA A 274 -12.78 -0.53 2.14
C ALA A 274 -13.85 0.54 2.10
N ASP A 275 -14.92 0.27 1.37
CA ASP A 275 -16.10 1.13 1.34
C ASP A 275 -16.87 1.02 2.67
N ILE A 276 -17.58 2.10 3.03
CA ILE A 276 -18.47 2.05 4.20
C ILE A 276 -19.66 1.14 3.85
N THR A 277 -19.78 0.02 4.57
CA THR A 277 -20.98 -0.82 4.53
C THR A 277 -21.83 -0.60 5.79
N PRO A 278 -23.14 -0.93 5.76
CA PRO A 278 -23.99 -0.86 6.96
C PRO A 278 -23.43 -1.65 8.16
N GLU A 279 -22.71 -2.75 7.91
CA GLU A 279 -22.07 -3.57 8.93
C GLU A 279 -20.87 -2.87 9.59
N LEU A 280 -20.18 -2.01 8.85
CA LEU A 280 -19.08 -1.18 9.33
C LEU A 280 -19.57 0.03 10.14
N GLN A 281 -20.71 0.63 9.76
CA GLN A 281 -21.29 1.77 10.50
C GLN A 281 -21.68 1.42 11.94
N MET A 282 -22.10 0.18 12.22
CA MET A 282 -22.50 -0.24 13.57
C MET A 282 -21.35 -0.40 14.58
N GLY A 283 -20.09 -0.47 14.11
CA GLY A 283 -18.90 -0.56 14.96
C GLY A 283 -18.53 0.76 15.63
N ASP A 284 -18.77 1.87 14.94
CA ASP A 284 -18.34 3.22 15.35
C ASP A 284 -19.44 4.04 16.05
N ILE A 285 -20.68 3.52 16.18
CA ILE A 285 -21.80 4.20 16.87
C ILE A 285 -21.83 3.89 18.38
N LYS A 286 -20.76 3.32 18.94
CA LYS A 286 -20.61 3.17 20.40
C LYS A 286 -19.38 3.90 20.93
N THR A 287 -19.41 5.23 20.86
CA THR A 287 -18.91 6.11 21.93
C THR A 287 -19.31 7.56 21.66
N GLU A 288 -19.97 8.15 22.66
CA GLU A 288 -20.48 9.53 22.82
C GLU A 288 -21.90 9.81 22.29
#